data_AF-A0AAD4HYR7-F1
#
_entry.id   AF-A0AAD4HYR7-F1
#
_cell.length_a   1.000
_cell.length_b   1.000
_cell.length_c   1.000
_cell.angle_alpha   90.00
_cell.angle_beta   90.00
_cell.angle_gamma   90.00
#
_symmetry.space_group_name_H-M   'P 1'
#
loop_
_entity.id
_entity.type
_entity.pdbx_description
1 polymer ?
#
loop_
_entity_poly.entity_id
_entity_poly.type
_entity_poly.pdbx_seq_one_letter_code
_entity_poly.pdbx_strand_id
1 'polypeptide(L)'
;MIVLRRPRILAAVALASLISLFTFHNRDALGDIRKKYSSPSTKPTSSQITGKPDPEAHKLPWADSFRAHFGAVTSLKGLTMAEAKKTCHWPEGLYVNFQYGSDTEWVVTERSDDEIASRRKLWQDYVMGQMIPWKRVKHRFKGRGIVVTAGNHDTVMRLKVVLRRLKKLHCKLPVEIHYWDDEMTEATKKELADLYQPMSFNDLAGSGNIIHVKKDKYINYQLKSASLVNSRFAEPLLLDSDNIPVLDPSTLYDSHVYQEYRTVFWPDIARSWPQNPAWAITNTPCRMGEYEQESGQLMVDKRRYWYHLQLAAWLNNEQGPYYNQFLLGDKDMFRFAWHALKTDYGRPKKWLTSVGTLNDDVYCGHTFAQHHPDDGRVAFMHGGLTKQVSLEMMRWNREEKGAYFRHYKRAPSDEDPMVSVHVDIIFDGASYKASHEEGFHAAMCTEMKDVKVGRLDEILPGWEKEYEELGGYWMLEQGARKKAKGGQSN
;
A
#
# COMPACT_ATOMS: atom_id res chain seq x y z
N MET A 1 -54.24 17.48 -19.23
CA MET A 1 -54.66 16.54 -18.17
C MET A 1 -54.65 15.14 -18.75
N ILE A 2 -53.85 14.24 -18.14
CA ILE A 2 -54.09 12.80 -17.92
C ILE A 2 -52.71 12.13 -17.83
N VAL A 3 -52.38 11.81 -16.58
CA VAL A 3 -51.29 10.93 -16.16
C VAL A 3 -51.75 9.49 -16.39
N LEU A 4 -50.89 8.62 -16.91
CA LEU A 4 -51.03 7.17 -16.76
C LEU A 4 -49.70 6.53 -16.36
N ARG A 5 -49.69 6.02 -15.13
CA ARG A 5 -48.67 5.16 -14.50
C ARG A 5 -48.78 3.72 -15.01
N ARG A 6 -47.64 3.03 -15.15
CA ARG A 6 -47.25 1.68 -14.62
C ARG A 6 -46.27 0.96 -15.57
N PRO A 7 -45.52 -0.10 -15.16
CA PRO A 7 -45.11 -0.54 -13.81
C PRO A 7 -43.60 -0.88 -13.66
N ARG A 8 -43.02 -0.60 -12.49
CA ARG A 8 -41.71 -1.11 -12.04
C ARG A 8 -41.87 -2.35 -11.15
N ILE A 9 -42.26 -3.52 -11.70
CA ILE A 9 -42.26 -4.79 -10.94
C ILE A 9 -42.05 -5.96 -11.92
N LEU A 10 -40.83 -6.13 -12.44
CA LEU A 10 -40.40 -7.37 -13.12
C LEU A 10 -38.87 -7.51 -13.27
N ALA A 11 -38.09 -6.45 -13.06
CA ALA A 11 -36.62 -6.51 -13.11
C ALA A 11 -35.95 -7.02 -11.80
N ALA A 12 -36.68 -7.15 -10.70
CA ALA A 12 -36.11 -7.50 -9.40
C ALA A 12 -36.02 -9.02 -9.11
N VAL A 13 -36.67 -9.87 -9.91
CA VAL A 13 -36.72 -11.32 -9.65
C VAL A 13 -35.76 -12.11 -10.56
N ALA A 14 -35.33 -11.55 -11.70
CA ALA A 14 -34.34 -12.19 -12.56
C ALA A 14 -32.87 -11.98 -12.09
N LEU A 15 -32.60 -10.93 -11.30
CA LEU A 15 -31.25 -10.62 -10.82
C LEU A 15 -30.84 -11.43 -9.58
N ALA A 16 -31.80 -11.86 -8.75
CA ALA A 16 -31.53 -12.67 -7.55
C ALA A 16 -31.15 -14.13 -7.86
N SER A 17 -31.67 -14.70 -8.96
CA SER A 17 -31.39 -16.08 -9.37
C SER A 17 -30.03 -16.23 -10.05
N LEU A 18 -29.54 -15.19 -10.74
CA LEU A 18 -28.20 -15.16 -11.36
C LEU A 18 -27.08 -15.00 -10.32
N ILE A 19 -27.32 -14.28 -9.22
CA ILE A 19 -26.37 -14.15 -8.10
C ILE A 19 -26.16 -15.50 -7.39
N SER A 20 -27.20 -16.32 -7.29
CA SER A 20 -27.13 -17.63 -6.62
C SER A 20 -26.38 -18.70 -7.44
N LEU A 21 -26.49 -18.67 -8.78
CA LEU A 21 -25.72 -19.57 -9.66
C LEU A 21 -24.26 -19.14 -9.84
N PHE A 22 -23.96 -17.84 -9.84
CA PHE A 22 -22.57 -17.33 -9.92
C PHE A 22 -21.74 -17.58 -8.66
N THR A 23 -22.40 -17.75 -7.50
CA THR A 23 -21.71 -18.16 -6.26
C THR A 23 -21.30 -19.65 -6.25
N PHE A 24 -21.93 -20.51 -7.06
CA PHE A 24 -21.62 -21.93 -7.09
C PHE A 24 -20.42 -22.26 -7.99
N HIS A 25 -20.26 -21.59 -9.14
CA HIS A 25 -19.12 -21.83 -10.05
C HIS A 25 -17.78 -21.21 -9.59
N ASN A 26 -17.78 -20.30 -8.61
CA ASN A 26 -16.56 -19.73 -8.03
C ASN A 26 -15.95 -20.56 -6.88
N ARG A 27 -16.63 -21.62 -6.41
CA ARG A 27 -16.09 -22.53 -5.38
C ARG A 27 -15.04 -23.50 -5.92
N ASP A 28 -15.16 -23.88 -7.19
CA ASP A 28 -14.41 -25.03 -7.72
C ASP A 28 -12.94 -24.71 -8.02
N ALA A 29 -12.61 -23.47 -8.40
CA ALA A 29 -11.21 -23.06 -8.61
C ALA A 29 -10.41 -22.86 -7.30
N LEU A 30 -11.08 -22.62 -6.17
CA LEU A 30 -10.45 -22.48 -4.84
C LEU A 30 -10.39 -23.81 -4.06
N GLY A 31 -11.27 -24.76 -4.41
CA GLY A 31 -11.35 -26.07 -3.76
C GLY A 31 -10.14 -26.98 -4.01
N ASP A 32 -9.56 -26.93 -5.20
CA ASP A 32 -8.54 -27.90 -5.61
C ASP A 32 -7.11 -27.61 -5.09
N ILE A 33 -6.79 -26.36 -4.77
CA ILE A 33 -5.49 -26.01 -4.14
C ILE A 33 -5.55 -26.17 -2.62
N ARG A 34 -6.72 -25.87 -2.02
CA ARG A 34 -6.98 -26.26 -0.63
C ARG A 34 -6.70 -27.74 -0.51
N LYS A 35 -7.27 -28.63 -1.34
CA LYS A 35 -6.96 -30.07 -1.33
C LYS A 35 -5.47 -30.42 -1.35
N LYS A 36 -4.61 -29.70 -2.09
CA LYS A 36 -3.15 -29.96 -2.14
C LYS A 36 -2.42 -29.64 -0.83
N TYR A 37 -2.94 -28.70 -0.03
CA TYR A 37 -2.40 -28.29 1.28
C TYR A 37 -3.42 -28.38 2.42
N SER A 38 -4.44 -29.22 2.27
CA SER A 38 -5.54 -29.38 3.22
C SER A 38 -5.33 -30.69 3.94
N SER A 39 -5.28 -30.63 5.26
CA SER A 39 -5.36 -31.80 6.13
C SER A 39 -6.57 -31.59 7.04
N PRO A 40 -7.08 -32.65 7.70
CA PRO A 40 -8.24 -32.54 8.57
C PRO A 40 -7.99 -31.40 9.55
N SER A 41 -8.99 -30.53 9.70
CA SER A 41 -9.04 -29.52 10.75
C SER A 41 -8.68 -30.19 12.07
N THR A 42 -7.44 -30.03 12.50
CA THR A 42 -7.09 -30.24 13.90
C THR A 42 -7.61 -29.00 14.58
N LYS A 43 -8.91 -29.04 14.93
CA LYS A 43 -9.46 -28.09 15.88
C LYS A 43 -8.48 -28.09 17.07
N PRO A 44 -7.94 -26.93 17.48
CA PRO A 44 -7.14 -26.88 18.69
C PRO A 44 -7.95 -27.54 19.81
N THR A 45 -7.32 -28.47 20.53
CA THR A 45 -7.90 -29.07 21.72
C THR A 45 -8.31 -27.95 22.66
N SER A 46 -9.53 -28.04 23.22
CA SER A 46 -10.18 -26.98 24.02
C SER A 46 -9.35 -26.46 25.20
N SER A 47 -8.29 -27.15 25.60
CA SER A 47 -7.37 -26.74 26.67
C SER A 47 -6.38 -25.63 26.29
N GLN A 48 -6.26 -25.22 25.02
CA GLN A 48 -5.34 -24.14 24.60
C GLN A 48 -6.00 -22.76 24.40
N ILE A 49 -7.30 -22.62 24.68
CA ILE A 49 -8.10 -21.41 24.33
C ILE A 49 -8.30 -20.46 25.52
N THR A 50 -7.69 -20.73 26.68
CA THR A 50 -7.85 -19.89 27.88
C THR A 50 -6.62 -19.01 28.10
N GLY A 51 -6.70 -17.76 27.64
CA GLY A 51 -5.65 -16.77 27.86
C GLY A 51 -6.06 -15.38 27.37
N LYS A 52 -5.48 -14.33 27.96
CA LYS A 52 -5.54 -12.97 27.40
C LYS A 52 -4.56 -12.89 26.21
N PRO A 53 -4.83 -12.05 25.19
CA PRO A 53 -3.84 -11.77 24.15
C PRO A 53 -2.53 -11.32 24.79
N ASP A 54 -1.42 -11.89 24.31
CA ASP A 54 -0.07 -11.47 24.68
C ASP A 54 0.13 -10.00 24.26
N PRO A 55 0.39 -9.07 25.20
CA PRO A 55 0.64 -7.67 24.86
C PRO A 55 1.95 -7.47 24.07
N GLU A 56 2.89 -8.41 24.16
CA GLU A 56 4.19 -8.37 23.49
C GLU A 56 4.26 -9.39 22.34
N ALA A 57 3.13 -9.66 21.68
CA ALA A 57 3.04 -10.67 20.64
C ALA A 57 4.03 -10.46 19.47
N HIS A 58 4.48 -9.23 19.22
CA HIS A 58 5.53 -8.91 18.23
C HIS A 58 6.89 -9.54 18.57
N LYS A 59 7.13 -9.87 19.86
CA LYS A 59 8.34 -10.55 20.32
C LYS A 59 8.29 -12.07 20.15
N LEU A 60 7.16 -12.64 19.74
CA LEU A 60 7.07 -14.08 19.50
C LEU A 60 8.07 -14.52 18.41
N PRO A 61 8.82 -15.61 18.65
CA PRO A 61 10.02 -15.89 17.88
C PRO A 61 9.76 -16.43 16.47
N TRP A 62 8.60 -17.07 16.24
CA TRP A 62 8.25 -17.74 14.99
C TRP A 62 6.75 -17.66 14.72
N ALA A 63 6.36 -17.81 13.45
CA ALA A 63 4.96 -17.76 13.03
C ALA A 63 4.08 -18.77 13.79
N ASP A 64 4.52 -20.02 13.95
CA ASP A 64 3.76 -21.06 14.65
C ASP A 64 3.56 -20.73 16.15
N SER A 65 4.37 -19.85 16.75
CA SER A 65 4.22 -19.40 18.14
C SER A 65 2.97 -18.53 18.36
N PHE A 66 2.40 -17.95 17.30
CA PHE A 66 1.19 -17.11 17.41
C PHE A 66 -0.11 -17.90 17.60
N ARG A 67 -0.11 -19.24 17.49
CA ARG A 67 -1.35 -20.04 17.51
C ARG A 67 -2.18 -19.83 18.78
N ALA A 68 -1.54 -19.87 19.96
CA ALA A 68 -2.22 -19.62 21.24
C ALA A 68 -2.70 -18.16 21.34
N HIS A 69 -1.87 -17.21 20.91
CA HIS A 69 -2.22 -15.79 20.85
C HIS A 69 -3.46 -15.57 19.97
N PHE A 70 -3.54 -16.18 18.79
CA PHE A 70 -4.72 -16.10 17.91
C PHE A 70 -5.97 -16.73 18.54
N GLY A 71 -5.82 -17.83 19.27
CA GLY A 71 -6.91 -18.39 20.07
C GLY A 71 -7.46 -17.37 21.08
N ALA A 72 -6.58 -16.67 21.79
CA ALA A 72 -6.97 -15.62 22.73
C ALA A 72 -7.62 -14.41 22.01
N VAL A 73 -7.02 -13.93 20.92
CA VAL A 73 -7.52 -12.79 20.13
C VAL A 73 -8.90 -13.07 19.54
N THR A 74 -9.12 -14.26 18.98
CA THR A 74 -10.40 -14.63 18.36
C THR A 74 -11.50 -14.91 19.40
N SER A 75 -11.13 -15.13 20.67
CA SER A 75 -12.06 -15.31 21.79
C SER A 75 -12.45 -14.00 22.49
N LEU A 76 -11.87 -12.86 22.09
CA LEU A 76 -12.24 -11.56 22.64
C LEU A 76 -13.70 -11.23 22.32
N LYS A 77 -14.39 -10.60 23.28
CA LYS A 77 -15.66 -9.94 23.01
C LYS A 77 -15.45 -8.92 21.89
N GLY A 78 -16.29 -9.00 20.86
CA GLY A 78 -16.28 -8.08 19.73
C GLY A 78 -16.80 -6.70 20.11
N LEU A 79 -16.14 -5.65 19.61
CA LEU A 79 -16.57 -4.26 19.74
C LEU A 79 -17.72 -3.92 18.77
N THR A 80 -18.68 -3.13 19.21
CA THR A 80 -19.62 -2.46 18.31
C THR A 80 -18.94 -1.29 17.58
N MET A 81 -19.59 -0.74 16.56
CA MET A 81 -19.15 0.52 15.95
C MET A 81 -19.06 1.64 17.00
N ALA A 82 -20.08 1.72 17.86
CA ALA A 82 -20.16 2.73 18.91
C ALA A 82 -19.05 2.61 19.95
N GLU A 83 -18.66 1.39 20.33
CA GLU A 83 -17.55 1.16 21.26
C GLU A 83 -16.20 1.48 20.60
N ALA A 84 -15.98 1.05 19.36
CA ALA A 84 -14.72 1.27 18.65
C ALA A 84 -14.44 2.75 18.37
N LYS A 85 -15.46 3.51 17.96
CA LYS A 85 -15.30 4.95 17.66
C LYS A 85 -15.06 5.80 18.90
N LYS A 86 -15.50 5.34 20.07
CA LYS A 86 -15.47 6.11 21.33
C LYS A 86 -14.05 6.50 21.77
N THR A 87 -13.00 5.87 21.28
CA THR A 87 -11.61 6.21 21.67
C THR A 87 -10.98 7.30 20.81
N CYS A 88 -11.63 7.71 19.72
CA CYS A 88 -11.23 8.86 18.94
C CYS A 88 -12.15 10.05 19.21
N HIS A 89 -11.54 11.16 19.55
CA HIS A 89 -12.21 12.40 19.95
C HIS A 89 -11.67 13.59 19.16
N TRP A 90 -11.47 13.41 17.86
CA TRP A 90 -11.08 14.51 16.99
C TRP A 90 -12.12 15.63 17.10
N PRO A 91 -11.73 16.87 17.41
CA PRO A 91 -12.65 18.00 17.45
C PRO A 91 -13.39 18.16 16.13
N GLU A 92 -14.59 18.72 16.19
CA GLU A 92 -15.31 19.13 14.98
C GLU A 92 -14.46 20.09 14.15
N GLY A 93 -14.43 19.90 12.83
CA GLY A 93 -13.61 20.70 11.92
C GLY A 93 -12.13 20.29 11.84
N LEU A 94 -11.69 19.28 12.60
CA LEU A 94 -10.34 18.76 12.45
C LEU A 94 -10.21 17.86 11.22
N TYR A 95 -9.12 18.02 10.47
CA TYR A 95 -8.82 17.24 9.27
C TYR A 95 -8.36 15.83 9.67
N VAL A 96 -9.19 14.82 9.42
CA VAL A 96 -8.87 13.43 9.77
C VAL A 96 -8.42 12.66 8.53
N ASN A 97 -9.19 12.77 7.45
CA ASN A 97 -8.97 12.01 6.22
C ASN A 97 -9.31 12.90 5.01
N PHE A 98 -8.48 12.82 3.97
CA PHE A 98 -8.70 13.55 2.72
C PHE A 98 -9.33 12.69 1.61
N GLN A 99 -9.27 11.35 1.75
CA GLN A 99 -9.75 10.39 0.74
C GLN A 99 -11.27 10.24 0.79
N TYR A 100 -11.84 10.28 1.99
CA TYR A 100 -13.28 10.16 2.21
C TYR A 100 -13.79 11.41 2.92
N GLY A 101 -14.77 12.09 2.31
CA GLY A 101 -15.45 13.23 2.91
C GLY A 101 -16.31 12.84 4.10
N SER A 102 -16.60 13.80 4.97
CA SER A 102 -17.49 13.61 6.13
C SER A 102 -18.93 13.26 5.75
N ASP A 103 -19.30 13.48 4.50
CA ASP A 103 -20.60 13.20 3.88
C ASP A 103 -20.68 11.82 3.21
N THR A 104 -19.58 11.06 3.18
CA THR A 104 -19.54 9.70 2.62
C THR A 104 -20.55 8.80 3.34
N GLU A 105 -21.31 7.99 2.59
CA GLU A 105 -22.43 7.19 3.14
C GLU A 105 -22.06 6.40 4.39
N TRP A 106 -20.94 5.68 4.39
CA TRP A 106 -20.52 4.85 5.54
C TRP A 106 -19.95 5.67 6.72
N VAL A 107 -19.59 6.94 6.50
CA VAL A 107 -19.19 7.87 7.56
C VAL A 107 -20.45 8.40 8.27
N VAL A 108 -21.51 8.69 7.51
CA VAL A 108 -22.78 9.22 8.04
C VAL A 108 -23.68 8.11 8.61
N THR A 109 -23.72 6.97 7.93
CA THR A 109 -24.59 5.83 8.26
C THR A 109 -23.75 4.64 8.68
N GLU A 110 -23.81 4.31 9.97
CA GLU A 110 -23.03 3.20 10.52
C GLU A 110 -23.54 1.85 10.02
N ARG A 111 -22.59 0.93 9.80
CA ARG A 111 -22.89 -0.48 9.54
C ARG A 111 -23.50 -1.12 10.80
N SER A 112 -24.43 -2.06 10.63
CA SER A 112 -25.08 -2.71 11.76
C SER A 112 -24.11 -3.59 12.54
N ASP A 113 -24.33 -3.73 13.85
CA ASP A 113 -23.49 -4.59 14.70
C ASP A 113 -23.54 -6.07 14.27
N ASP A 114 -24.64 -6.53 13.67
CA ASP A 114 -24.76 -7.87 13.08
C ASP A 114 -23.85 -8.05 11.87
N GLU A 115 -23.75 -7.04 10.98
CA GLU A 115 -22.81 -7.05 9.87
C GLU A 115 -21.37 -7.09 10.40
N ILE A 116 -21.05 -6.24 11.37
CA ILE A 116 -19.72 -6.16 11.99
C ILE A 116 -19.33 -7.50 12.64
N ALA A 117 -20.23 -8.11 13.42
CA ALA A 117 -20.01 -9.41 14.04
C ALA A 117 -19.79 -10.51 13.00
N SER A 118 -20.59 -10.51 11.92
CA SER A 118 -20.47 -11.47 10.82
C SER A 118 -19.13 -11.32 10.10
N ARG A 119 -18.71 -10.08 9.78
CA ARG A 119 -17.42 -9.79 9.13
C ARG A 119 -16.24 -10.14 10.03
N ARG A 120 -16.35 -9.89 11.33
CA ARG A 120 -15.34 -10.31 12.31
C ARG A 120 -15.19 -11.82 12.33
N LYS A 121 -16.30 -12.54 12.41
CA LYS A 121 -16.31 -14.00 12.42
C LYS A 121 -15.64 -14.59 11.17
N LEU A 122 -15.85 -13.99 9.99
CA LEU A 122 -15.22 -14.48 8.75
C LEU A 122 -13.69 -14.48 8.80
N TRP A 123 -13.07 -13.39 9.25
CA TRP A 123 -11.60 -13.37 9.34
C TRP A 123 -11.09 -14.25 10.48
N GLN A 124 -11.82 -14.36 11.59
CA GLN A 124 -11.48 -15.25 12.71
C GLN A 124 -11.49 -16.72 12.25
N ASP A 125 -12.52 -17.14 11.50
CA ASP A 125 -12.63 -18.48 10.95
C ASP A 125 -11.52 -18.76 9.91
N TYR A 126 -11.11 -17.75 9.14
CA TYR A 126 -9.95 -17.85 8.25
C TYR A 126 -8.65 -18.09 9.03
N VAL A 127 -8.38 -17.27 10.05
CA VAL A 127 -7.18 -17.36 10.90
C VAL A 127 -7.11 -18.72 11.62
N MET A 128 -8.23 -19.19 12.16
CA MET A 128 -8.25 -20.42 12.95
C MET A 128 -8.25 -21.69 12.11
N GLY A 129 -8.70 -21.65 10.85
CA GLY A 129 -8.97 -22.86 10.07
C GLY A 129 -8.37 -22.96 8.67
N GLN A 130 -7.96 -21.86 8.05
CA GLN A 130 -7.71 -21.82 6.59
C GLN A 130 -6.29 -21.37 6.20
N MET A 131 -5.49 -20.88 7.13
CA MET A 131 -4.11 -20.44 6.84
C MET A 131 -3.14 -21.61 6.65
N ILE A 132 -2.25 -21.46 5.68
CA ILE A 132 -1.15 -22.38 5.37
C ILE A 132 -0.12 -22.35 6.51
N PRO A 133 0.19 -23.48 7.16
CA PRO A 133 1.18 -23.53 8.24
C PRO A 133 2.60 -23.18 7.79
N TRP A 134 3.35 -22.41 8.61
CA TRP A 134 4.71 -21.99 8.28
C TRP A 134 5.65 -23.17 8.01
N LYS A 135 5.56 -24.22 8.82
CA LYS A 135 6.34 -25.47 8.66
C LYS A 135 6.27 -26.05 7.24
N ARG A 136 5.17 -25.87 6.51
CA ARG A 136 5.00 -26.40 5.14
C ARG A 136 5.74 -25.61 4.08
N VAL A 137 5.97 -24.31 4.30
CA VAL A 137 6.50 -23.40 3.30
C VAL A 137 7.87 -22.82 3.65
N LYS A 138 8.34 -22.97 4.89
CA LYS A 138 9.60 -22.37 5.38
C LYS A 138 10.82 -22.62 4.49
N HIS A 139 10.87 -23.76 3.81
CA HIS A 139 11.98 -24.13 2.91
C HIS A 139 12.04 -23.28 1.63
N ARG A 140 10.96 -22.57 1.28
CA ARG A 140 10.88 -21.69 0.11
C ARG A 140 11.51 -20.33 0.34
N PHE A 141 11.78 -19.96 1.60
CA PHE A 141 12.16 -18.60 1.97
C PHE A 141 13.55 -18.54 2.58
N LYS A 142 14.41 -17.66 2.06
CA LYS A 142 15.75 -17.44 2.61
C LYS A 142 16.24 -16.02 2.34
N GLY A 143 17.09 -15.53 3.25
CA GLY A 143 17.77 -14.26 3.09
C GLY A 143 16.87 -13.03 3.05
N ARG A 144 17.51 -11.89 2.79
CA ARG A 144 16.92 -10.57 2.61
C ARG A 144 16.90 -10.21 1.12
N GLY A 145 15.96 -9.38 0.72
CA GLY A 145 15.91 -8.89 -0.65
C GLY A 145 14.81 -7.87 -0.88
N ILE A 146 14.84 -7.23 -2.04
CA ILE A 146 13.87 -6.22 -2.46
C ILE A 146 12.85 -6.90 -3.37
N VAL A 147 11.57 -6.68 -3.10
CA VAL A 147 10.45 -7.20 -3.89
C VAL A 147 9.77 -6.03 -4.59
N VAL A 148 9.67 -6.09 -5.91
CA VAL A 148 9.02 -5.04 -6.71
C VAL A 148 7.91 -5.66 -7.55
N THR A 149 6.71 -5.08 -7.52
CA THR A 149 5.65 -5.40 -8.49
C THR A 149 5.75 -4.47 -9.69
N ALA A 150 6.21 -4.97 -10.84
CA ALA A 150 6.35 -4.20 -12.07
C ALA A 150 6.15 -5.13 -13.28
N GLY A 151 5.30 -4.71 -14.21
CA GLY A 151 4.92 -5.54 -15.36
C GLY A 151 4.66 -4.71 -16.62
N ASN A 152 3.90 -3.63 -16.51
CA ASN A 152 3.67 -2.76 -17.67
C ASN A 152 4.86 -1.85 -17.97
N HIS A 153 4.86 -1.28 -19.18
CA HIS A 153 5.91 -0.40 -19.68
C HIS A 153 6.29 0.73 -18.70
N ASP A 154 5.31 1.44 -18.13
CA ASP A 154 5.59 2.59 -17.27
C ASP A 154 6.21 2.17 -15.93
N THR A 155 5.72 1.09 -15.33
CA THR A 155 6.31 0.52 -14.10
C THR A 155 7.73 0.02 -14.36
N VAL A 156 7.99 -0.59 -15.52
CA VAL A 156 9.33 -1.01 -15.94
C VAL A 156 10.27 0.19 -16.08
N MET A 157 9.82 1.28 -16.70
CA MET A 157 10.66 2.47 -16.86
C MET A 157 11.00 3.14 -15.52
N ARG A 158 10.04 3.22 -14.58
CA ARG A 158 10.30 3.70 -13.22
C ARG A 158 11.28 2.80 -12.47
N LEU A 159 11.10 1.49 -12.59
CA LEU A 159 12.00 0.50 -11.98
C LEU A 159 13.44 0.66 -12.50
N LYS A 160 13.68 0.98 -13.77
CA LYS A 160 15.04 1.24 -14.27
C LYS A 160 15.75 2.36 -13.50
N VAL A 161 15.03 3.40 -13.10
CA VAL A 161 15.56 4.50 -12.26
C VAL A 161 15.95 3.97 -10.88
N VAL A 162 15.07 3.18 -10.25
CA VAL A 162 15.32 2.53 -8.96
C VAL A 162 16.55 1.61 -9.02
N LEU A 163 16.68 0.77 -10.06
CA LEU A 163 17.81 -0.16 -10.20
C LEU A 163 19.15 0.57 -10.38
N ARG A 164 19.19 1.65 -11.18
CA ARG A 164 20.37 2.51 -11.30
C ARG A 164 20.72 3.15 -9.96
N ARG A 165 19.70 3.54 -9.17
CA ARG A 165 19.92 4.10 -7.83
C ARG A 165 20.53 3.07 -6.90
N LEU A 166 19.99 1.86 -6.85
CA LEU A 166 20.55 0.77 -6.05
C LEU A 166 22.01 0.48 -6.42
N LYS A 167 22.34 0.51 -7.73
CA LYS A 167 23.72 0.37 -8.21
C LYS A 167 24.62 1.52 -7.74
N LYS A 168 24.16 2.78 -7.84
CA LYS A 168 24.90 3.97 -7.38
C LYS A 168 25.13 3.94 -5.86
N LEU A 169 24.16 3.44 -5.09
CA LEU A 169 24.26 3.23 -3.65
C LEU A 169 25.12 2.02 -3.25
N HIS A 170 25.66 1.26 -4.22
CA HIS A 170 26.40 0.03 -4.00
C HIS A 170 25.64 -1.05 -3.21
N CYS A 171 24.30 -0.99 -3.22
CA CYS A 171 23.43 -1.97 -2.57
C CYS A 171 23.74 -3.39 -3.13
N LYS A 172 23.73 -4.37 -2.23
CA LYS A 172 23.98 -5.78 -2.55
C LYS A 172 22.77 -6.68 -2.40
N LEU A 173 21.63 -6.13 -1.96
CA LEU A 173 20.41 -6.91 -1.80
C LEU A 173 19.96 -7.46 -3.16
N PRO A 174 19.60 -8.75 -3.24
CA PRO A 174 18.95 -9.28 -4.44
C PRO A 174 17.59 -8.60 -4.67
N VAL A 175 17.22 -8.41 -5.93
CA VAL A 175 15.91 -7.89 -6.33
C VAL A 175 15.07 -9.02 -6.96
N GLU A 176 13.83 -9.18 -6.54
CA GLU A 176 12.85 -10.07 -7.16
C GLU A 176 11.70 -9.26 -7.75
N ILE A 177 11.52 -9.36 -9.07
CA ILE A 177 10.50 -8.63 -9.80
C ILE A 177 9.30 -9.54 -10.05
N HIS A 178 8.15 -9.10 -9.60
CA HIS A 178 6.88 -9.77 -9.79
C HIS A 178 6.07 -9.07 -10.88
N TYR A 179 5.55 -9.86 -11.82
CA TYR A 179 4.77 -9.40 -12.97
C TYR A 179 3.60 -10.35 -13.23
N TRP A 180 2.72 -10.01 -14.16
CA TRP A 180 1.61 -10.88 -14.56
C TRP A 180 1.76 -11.37 -16.00
N ASP A 181 1.86 -12.69 -16.19
CA ASP A 181 1.79 -13.37 -17.49
C ASP A 181 2.73 -12.76 -18.56
N ASP A 182 2.21 -12.26 -19.67
CA ASP A 182 2.98 -11.75 -20.80
C ASP A 182 3.47 -10.30 -20.62
N GLU A 183 3.19 -9.66 -19.47
CA GLU A 183 3.64 -8.29 -19.17
C GLU A 183 5.17 -8.14 -19.26
N MET A 184 5.93 -9.21 -19.00
CA MET A 184 7.40 -9.16 -18.97
C MET A 184 8.03 -10.09 -20.02
N THR A 185 8.54 -9.51 -21.10
CA THR A 185 9.30 -10.25 -22.13
C THR A 185 10.72 -10.60 -21.67
N GLU A 186 11.33 -11.64 -22.27
CA GLU A 186 12.74 -12.00 -22.01
C GLU A 186 13.72 -10.86 -22.32
N ALA A 187 13.43 -10.04 -23.34
CA ALA A 187 14.23 -8.86 -23.66
C ALA A 187 14.19 -7.83 -22.52
N THR A 188 13.00 -7.56 -21.98
CA THR A 188 12.83 -6.66 -20.83
C THR A 188 13.52 -7.22 -19.58
N LYS A 189 13.40 -8.53 -19.32
CA LYS A 189 14.10 -9.18 -18.19
C LYS A 189 15.61 -9.02 -18.30
N LYS A 190 16.16 -9.26 -19.49
CA LYS A 190 17.58 -9.07 -19.76
C LYS A 190 18.01 -7.61 -19.54
N GLU A 191 17.25 -6.65 -20.04
CA GLU A 191 17.56 -5.24 -19.88
C GLU A 191 17.61 -4.83 -18.39
N LEU A 192 16.64 -5.28 -17.58
CA LEU A 192 16.63 -5.00 -16.14
C LEU A 192 17.80 -5.70 -15.42
N ALA A 193 18.11 -6.94 -15.83
CA ALA A 193 19.23 -7.70 -15.32
C ALA A 193 20.60 -7.06 -15.65
N ASP A 194 20.74 -6.37 -16.79
CA ASP A 194 21.96 -5.64 -17.16
C ASP A 194 22.16 -4.39 -16.29
N LEU A 195 21.08 -3.80 -15.73
CA LEU A 195 21.16 -2.64 -14.84
C LEU A 195 21.58 -3.01 -13.42
N TYR A 196 21.11 -4.14 -12.88
CA TYR A 196 21.37 -4.53 -11.49
C TYR A 196 21.33 -6.05 -11.29
N GLN A 197 22.25 -6.57 -10.47
CA GLN A 197 22.32 -7.97 -10.04
C GLN A 197 22.74 -8.03 -8.56
N PRO A 198 22.34 -9.08 -7.82
CA PRO A 198 21.57 -10.25 -8.25
C PRO A 198 20.07 -9.99 -8.44
N MET A 199 19.46 -10.61 -9.47
CA MET A 199 18.04 -10.43 -9.81
C MET A 199 17.32 -11.74 -10.14
N SER A 200 16.04 -11.83 -9.76
CA SER A 200 15.12 -12.90 -10.20
C SER A 200 13.74 -12.36 -10.57
N PHE A 201 12.96 -13.18 -11.25
CA PHE A 201 11.64 -12.83 -11.75
C PHE A 201 10.62 -13.90 -11.33
N ASN A 202 9.41 -13.47 -10.95
CA ASN A 202 8.32 -14.37 -10.59
C ASN A 202 7.00 -13.93 -11.25
N ASP A 203 6.45 -14.79 -12.10
CA ASP A 203 5.13 -14.59 -12.69
C ASP A 203 4.03 -14.94 -11.69
N LEU A 204 3.16 -13.97 -11.39
CA LEU A 204 2.02 -14.13 -10.48
C LEU A 204 0.85 -14.92 -11.09
N ALA A 205 0.78 -15.08 -12.41
CA ALA A 205 -0.16 -15.98 -13.07
C ALA A 205 0.26 -17.46 -12.97
N GLY A 206 1.56 -17.70 -12.72
CA GLY A 206 2.14 -19.03 -12.63
C GLY A 206 1.57 -19.93 -11.53
N SER A 207 1.50 -21.23 -11.80
CA SER A 207 0.99 -22.24 -10.87
C SER A 207 1.92 -22.53 -9.68
N GLY A 208 3.16 -22.03 -9.70
CA GLY A 208 4.15 -22.20 -8.62
C GLY A 208 3.98 -21.28 -7.41
N ASN A 209 3.07 -20.31 -7.49
CA ASN A 209 2.77 -19.38 -6.40
C ASN A 209 2.15 -20.10 -5.19
N ILE A 210 2.36 -19.56 -3.99
CA ILE A 210 1.77 -20.10 -2.75
C ILE A 210 0.34 -19.57 -2.60
N ILE A 211 0.18 -18.26 -2.80
CA ILE A 211 -1.13 -17.61 -2.89
C ILE A 211 -1.38 -17.24 -4.34
N HIS A 212 -2.51 -17.69 -4.86
CA HIS A 212 -2.98 -17.33 -6.19
C HIS A 212 -3.94 -16.15 -6.10
N VAL A 213 -3.79 -15.23 -7.03
CA VAL A 213 -4.66 -14.07 -7.20
C VAL A 213 -5.18 -14.05 -8.62
N LYS A 214 -6.21 -13.24 -8.87
CA LYS A 214 -6.66 -12.91 -10.22
C LYS A 214 -6.25 -11.49 -10.56
N LYS A 215 -6.13 -11.17 -11.85
CA LYS A 215 -5.94 -9.82 -12.37
C LYS A 215 -7.16 -9.42 -13.20
N ASP A 216 -8.28 -9.21 -12.52
CA ASP A 216 -9.60 -9.00 -13.10
C ASP A 216 -10.27 -7.68 -12.64
N LYS A 217 -9.52 -6.84 -11.90
CA LYS A 217 -10.00 -5.57 -11.35
C LYS A 217 -9.47 -4.39 -12.17
N TYR A 218 -10.16 -3.26 -12.10
CA TYR A 218 -9.68 -1.99 -12.67
C TYR A 218 -8.37 -1.54 -11.98
N ILE A 219 -8.32 -1.62 -10.64
CA ILE A 219 -7.08 -1.45 -9.86
C ILE A 219 -6.76 -2.76 -9.14
N ASN A 220 -5.55 -3.28 -9.35
CA ASN A 220 -5.14 -4.61 -8.94
C ASN A 220 -4.24 -4.61 -7.68
N TYR A 221 -4.71 -3.99 -6.60
CA TYR A 221 -3.99 -3.90 -5.31
C TYR A 221 -3.50 -5.26 -4.78
N GLN A 222 -4.25 -6.33 -5.04
CA GLN A 222 -3.91 -7.69 -4.61
C GLN A 222 -2.54 -8.17 -5.12
N LEU A 223 -2.04 -7.66 -6.25
CA LEU A 223 -0.76 -8.08 -6.82
C LEU A 223 0.43 -7.77 -5.91
N LYS A 224 0.39 -6.66 -5.16
CA LYS A 224 1.44 -6.31 -4.19
C LYS A 224 1.48 -7.29 -3.02
N SER A 225 0.31 -7.59 -2.45
CA SER A 225 0.20 -8.58 -1.37
C SER A 225 0.66 -9.97 -1.83
N ALA A 226 0.30 -10.38 -3.05
CA ALA A 226 0.75 -11.63 -3.65
C ALA A 226 2.26 -11.65 -3.91
N SER A 227 2.82 -10.54 -4.40
CA SER A 227 4.27 -10.40 -4.63
C SER A 227 5.04 -10.60 -3.33
N LEU A 228 4.62 -9.89 -2.29
CA LEU A 228 5.26 -9.98 -0.99
C LEU A 228 5.18 -11.40 -0.42
N VAL A 229 4.02 -12.06 -0.46
CA VAL A 229 3.86 -13.42 0.07
C VAL A 229 4.64 -14.45 -0.74
N ASN A 230 4.55 -14.41 -2.06
CA ASN A 230 5.14 -15.39 -2.96
C ASN A 230 6.65 -15.22 -3.17
N SER A 231 7.21 -14.05 -2.85
CA SER A 231 8.65 -13.80 -2.96
C SER A 231 9.48 -14.84 -2.19
N ARG A 232 10.66 -15.16 -2.71
CA ARG A 232 11.59 -16.13 -2.11
C ARG A 232 12.34 -15.64 -0.88
N PHE A 233 12.23 -14.36 -0.53
CA PHE A 233 12.96 -13.80 0.62
C PHE A 233 12.24 -14.14 1.93
N ALA A 234 13.03 -14.44 2.96
CA ALA A 234 12.53 -14.60 4.32
C ALA A 234 12.26 -13.24 4.98
N GLU A 235 13.08 -12.24 4.65
CA GLU A 235 12.97 -10.86 5.12
C GLU A 235 12.90 -9.92 3.90
N PRO A 236 11.76 -9.83 3.19
CA PRO A 236 11.60 -8.89 2.07
C PRO A 236 11.45 -7.43 2.54
N LEU A 237 12.01 -6.52 1.74
CA LEU A 237 11.59 -5.13 1.62
C LEU A 237 10.70 -5.02 0.37
N LEU A 238 9.39 -4.81 0.53
CA LEU A 238 8.53 -4.41 -0.59
C LEU A 238 8.93 -2.99 -1.01
N LEU A 239 8.99 -2.74 -2.32
CA LEU A 239 9.29 -1.42 -2.87
C LEU A 239 8.50 -1.19 -4.16
N ASP A 240 7.81 -0.07 -4.23
CA ASP A 240 7.10 0.36 -5.43
C ASP A 240 8.08 0.79 -6.54
N SER A 241 7.65 0.64 -7.80
CA SER A 241 8.49 0.99 -8.96
C SER A 241 8.84 2.49 -9.02
N ASP A 242 8.02 3.37 -8.43
CA ASP A 242 8.19 4.81 -8.29
C ASP A 242 8.76 5.23 -6.92
N ASN A 243 9.33 4.31 -6.15
CA ASN A 243 9.92 4.61 -4.86
C ASN A 243 11.45 4.48 -4.89
N ILE A 244 12.14 5.62 -4.88
CA ILE A 244 13.59 5.69 -5.07
C ILE A 244 14.29 5.75 -3.70
N PRO A 245 15.14 4.77 -3.35
CA PRO A 245 15.91 4.82 -2.11
C PRO A 245 16.92 5.97 -2.12
N VAL A 246 16.95 6.75 -1.05
CA VAL A 246 17.93 7.83 -0.85
C VAL A 246 19.23 7.29 -0.26
N LEU A 247 19.15 6.28 0.60
CA LEU A 247 20.26 5.58 1.24
C LEU A 247 20.26 4.09 0.86
N ASP A 248 21.35 3.38 1.13
CA ASP A 248 21.39 1.92 0.89
C ASP A 248 20.33 1.22 1.76
N PRO A 249 19.28 0.62 1.17
CA PRO A 249 18.20 -0.02 1.92
C PRO A 249 18.67 -1.24 2.73
N SER A 250 19.85 -1.79 2.46
CA SER A 250 20.43 -2.88 3.27
C SER A 250 20.64 -2.48 4.73
N THR A 251 20.92 -1.20 4.98
CA THR A 251 21.16 -0.65 6.32
C THR A 251 19.89 -0.60 7.17
N LEU A 252 18.71 -0.59 6.57
CA LEU A 252 17.44 -0.54 7.31
C LEU A 252 17.19 -1.79 8.15
N TYR A 253 17.78 -2.92 7.75
CA TYR A 253 17.69 -4.15 8.54
C TYR A 253 18.47 -4.07 9.85
N ASP A 254 19.39 -3.12 9.99
CA ASP A 254 20.16 -2.93 11.23
C ASP A 254 19.49 -1.92 12.17
N SER A 255 18.39 -1.29 11.73
CA SER A 255 17.64 -0.35 12.57
C SER A 255 17.10 -1.01 13.83
N HIS A 256 17.10 -0.25 14.93
CA HIS A 256 16.56 -0.71 16.21
C HIS A 256 15.07 -1.05 16.07
N VAL A 257 14.31 -0.24 15.33
CA VAL A 257 12.90 -0.52 15.05
C VAL A 257 12.73 -1.87 14.33
N TYR A 258 13.51 -2.15 13.27
CA TYR A 258 13.39 -3.44 12.59
C TYR A 258 13.84 -4.62 13.47
N GLN A 259 14.90 -4.46 14.26
CA GLN A 259 15.39 -5.53 15.13
C GLN A 259 14.40 -5.91 16.24
N GLU A 260 13.69 -4.92 16.79
CA GLU A 260 12.64 -5.10 17.80
C GLU A 260 11.39 -5.73 17.19
N TYR A 261 10.79 -5.07 16.18
CA TYR A 261 9.48 -5.46 15.68
C TYR A 261 9.53 -6.49 14.56
N ARG A 262 10.66 -6.61 13.85
CA ARG A 262 10.80 -7.40 12.61
C ARG A 262 9.82 -7.00 11.51
N THR A 263 9.26 -5.81 11.62
CA THR A 263 8.46 -5.10 10.64
C THR A 263 8.81 -3.62 10.67
N VAL A 264 8.68 -2.97 9.52
CA VAL A 264 8.60 -1.50 9.48
C VAL A 264 7.52 -1.13 8.47
N PHE A 265 6.49 -0.43 8.96
CA PHE A 265 5.41 0.15 8.18
C PHE A 265 5.55 1.67 8.20
N TRP A 266 5.68 2.27 7.03
CA TRP A 266 5.79 3.72 6.90
C TRP A 266 4.40 4.36 6.94
N PRO A 267 4.25 5.52 7.59
CA PRO A 267 2.98 6.24 7.58
C PRO A 267 2.71 6.88 6.22
N ASP A 268 1.42 7.02 5.91
CA ASP A 268 0.82 7.79 4.82
C ASP A 268 0.33 9.15 5.35
N ILE A 269 -0.18 10.03 4.47
CA ILE A 269 -0.65 11.38 4.81
C ILE A 269 -2.04 11.41 5.47
N ALA A 270 -2.83 10.33 5.37
CA ALA A 270 -4.19 10.25 5.93
C ALA A 270 -4.24 9.56 7.31
N ARG A 271 -5.36 9.77 8.01
CA ARG A 271 -5.79 8.94 9.15
C ARG A 271 -7.18 8.40 8.86
N SER A 272 -7.52 7.22 9.38
CA SER A 272 -8.86 6.67 9.16
C SER A 272 -9.89 7.35 10.06
N TRP A 273 -11.08 7.62 9.51
CA TRP A 273 -12.23 8.12 10.27
C TRP A 273 -12.56 7.23 11.48
N PRO A 274 -13.03 7.79 12.61
CA PRO A 274 -13.54 7.00 13.74
C PRO A 274 -14.69 6.06 13.34
N GLN A 275 -15.48 6.45 12.35
CA GLN A 275 -16.60 5.71 11.79
C GLN A 275 -16.17 4.62 10.80
N ASN A 276 -14.87 4.43 10.55
CA ASN A 276 -14.41 3.38 9.65
C ASN A 276 -14.76 1.99 10.23
N PRO A 277 -15.56 1.16 9.52
CA PRO A 277 -15.98 -0.15 10.03
C PRO A 277 -14.82 -1.10 10.35
N ALA A 278 -13.66 -0.90 9.73
CA ALA A 278 -12.47 -1.73 9.95
C ALA A 278 -12.03 -1.73 11.42
N TRP A 279 -12.21 -0.63 12.15
CA TRP A 279 -11.93 -0.56 13.59
C TRP A 279 -12.72 -1.62 14.36
N ALA A 280 -14.04 -1.61 14.24
CA ALA A 280 -14.90 -2.57 14.92
C ALA A 280 -14.70 -4.00 14.39
N ILE A 281 -14.64 -4.20 13.06
CA ILE A 281 -14.45 -5.52 12.43
C ILE A 281 -13.17 -6.20 12.96
N THR A 282 -12.07 -5.46 13.08
CA THR A 282 -10.79 -5.98 13.58
C THR A 282 -10.69 -5.98 15.11
N ASN A 283 -11.75 -5.62 15.81
CA ASN A 283 -11.80 -5.50 17.26
C ASN A 283 -10.77 -4.51 17.82
N THR A 284 -10.58 -3.39 17.13
CA THR A 284 -9.55 -2.40 17.41
C THR A 284 -10.23 -1.07 17.73
N PRO A 285 -10.06 -0.53 18.95
CA PRO A 285 -10.50 0.82 19.23
C PRO A 285 -9.81 1.81 18.28
N CYS A 286 -10.53 2.82 17.81
CA CYS A 286 -9.97 3.86 16.96
C CYS A 286 -8.77 4.53 17.65
N ARG A 287 -7.71 4.82 16.88
CA ARG A 287 -6.46 5.37 17.41
C ARG A 287 -6.24 6.80 16.92
N MET A 288 -6.21 7.75 17.85
CA MET A 288 -5.89 9.16 17.57
C MET A 288 -4.46 9.33 17.08
N GLY A 289 -3.51 8.62 17.68
CA GLY A 289 -2.08 8.73 17.40
C GLY A 289 -1.58 7.90 16.21
N GLU A 290 -2.44 7.54 15.27
CA GLU A 290 -2.11 6.62 14.17
C GLU A 290 -2.45 7.23 12.81
N TYR A 291 -1.46 7.24 11.91
CA TYR A 291 -1.66 7.49 10.49
C TYR A 291 -1.96 6.18 9.76
N GLU A 292 -2.63 6.28 8.62
CA GLU A 292 -2.70 5.17 7.68
C GLU A 292 -1.29 4.74 7.25
N GLN A 293 -1.18 3.51 6.76
CA GLN A 293 0.09 2.96 6.28
C GLN A 293 0.24 3.26 4.79
N GLU A 294 1.45 3.59 4.36
CA GLU A 294 1.86 3.62 2.96
C GLU A 294 2.53 2.27 2.62
N SER A 295 2.07 1.61 1.55
CA SER A 295 2.62 0.32 1.08
C SER A 295 3.61 0.46 -0.07
N GLY A 296 3.93 1.68 -0.51
CA GLY A 296 5.04 1.97 -1.41
C GLY A 296 6.38 1.41 -0.93
N GLN A 297 6.51 1.15 0.37
CA GLN A 297 7.55 0.35 0.96
C GLN A 297 7.13 -0.22 2.31
N LEU A 298 7.54 -1.46 2.59
CA LEU A 298 7.40 -2.06 3.92
C LEU A 298 8.42 -3.18 4.11
N MET A 299 8.82 -3.41 5.35
CA MET A 299 9.71 -4.52 5.73
C MET A 299 8.95 -5.51 6.60
N VAL A 300 9.19 -6.80 6.41
CA VAL A 300 8.57 -7.86 7.22
C VAL A 300 9.44 -9.11 7.27
N ASP A 301 9.57 -9.73 8.44
CA ASP A 301 10.11 -11.08 8.58
C ASP A 301 9.01 -12.13 8.44
N LYS A 302 8.99 -12.84 7.31
CA LYS A 302 8.02 -13.92 7.04
C LYS A 302 8.13 -15.06 8.04
N ARG A 303 9.30 -15.29 8.64
CA ARG A 303 9.50 -16.37 9.61
C ARG A 303 8.65 -16.15 10.87
N ARG A 304 8.32 -14.90 11.18
CA ARG A 304 7.45 -14.49 12.28
C ARG A 304 6.03 -14.18 11.83
N TYR A 305 5.87 -13.45 10.74
CA TYR A 305 4.58 -12.86 10.34
C TYR A 305 3.92 -13.52 9.13
N TRP A 306 4.26 -14.79 8.86
CA TRP A 306 3.66 -15.57 7.77
C TRP A 306 2.11 -15.57 7.81
N TYR A 307 1.53 -15.60 9.00
CA TYR A 307 0.07 -15.61 9.17
C TYR A 307 -0.57 -14.24 8.95
N HIS A 308 0.07 -13.18 9.43
CA HIS A 308 -0.38 -11.81 9.21
C HIS A 308 -0.38 -11.45 7.72
N LEU A 309 0.66 -11.85 6.98
CA LEU A 309 0.72 -11.65 5.54
C LEU A 309 -0.37 -12.42 4.78
N GLN A 310 -0.72 -13.62 5.23
CA GLN A 310 -1.84 -14.38 4.67
C GLN A 310 -3.17 -13.68 4.90
N LEU A 311 -3.42 -13.15 6.10
CA LEU A 311 -4.62 -12.38 6.39
C LEU A 311 -4.68 -11.11 5.52
N ALA A 312 -3.58 -10.35 5.41
CA ALA A 312 -3.52 -9.17 4.54
C ALA A 312 -3.79 -9.52 3.06
N ALA A 313 -3.25 -10.62 2.55
CA ALA A 313 -3.51 -11.10 1.20
C ALA A 313 -4.97 -11.55 1.01
N TRP A 314 -5.55 -12.23 2.00
CA TRP A 314 -6.95 -12.65 1.99
C TRP A 314 -7.92 -11.46 1.96
N LEU A 315 -7.64 -10.44 2.79
CA LEU A 315 -8.40 -9.19 2.83
C LEU A 315 -8.36 -8.46 1.47
N ASN A 316 -7.19 -8.40 0.82
CA ASN A 316 -7.02 -7.78 -0.50
C ASN A 316 -7.67 -8.56 -1.65
N ASN A 317 -7.53 -9.88 -1.62
CA ASN A 317 -7.91 -10.75 -2.73
C ASN A 317 -9.37 -11.17 -2.62
N GLU A 318 -9.66 -12.07 -1.69
CA GLU A 318 -10.97 -12.72 -1.54
C GLU A 318 -12.03 -11.76 -1.00
N GLN A 319 -11.64 -10.84 -0.11
CA GLN A 319 -12.58 -9.89 0.52
C GLN A 319 -12.47 -8.46 -0.01
N GLY A 320 -11.59 -8.21 -0.99
CA GLY A 320 -11.30 -6.87 -1.50
C GLY A 320 -12.53 -6.06 -1.90
N PRO A 321 -13.54 -6.62 -2.61
CA PRO A 321 -14.75 -5.89 -2.98
C PRO A 321 -15.55 -5.30 -1.80
N TYR A 322 -15.44 -5.90 -0.62
CA TYR A 322 -16.08 -5.38 0.58
C TYR A 322 -15.23 -4.29 1.23
N TYR A 323 -13.98 -4.61 1.58
CA TYR A 323 -13.14 -3.69 2.33
C TYR A 323 -12.73 -2.45 1.53
N ASN A 324 -12.63 -2.54 0.20
CA ASN A 324 -12.32 -1.39 -0.66
C ASN A 324 -13.43 -0.31 -0.69
N GLN A 325 -14.59 -0.55 -0.05
CA GLN A 325 -15.62 0.47 0.11
C GLN A 325 -15.23 1.55 1.13
N PHE A 326 -14.32 1.25 2.05
CA PHE A 326 -13.93 2.13 3.16
C PHE A 326 -12.43 2.07 3.52
N LEU A 327 -11.63 1.28 2.80
CA LEU A 327 -10.18 1.20 2.90
C LEU A 327 -9.55 1.29 1.51
N LEU A 328 -8.32 1.78 1.41
CA LEU A 328 -7.65 1.95 0.13
C LEU A 328 -6.70 0.78 -0.18
N GLY A 329 -7.26 -0.37 -0.54
CA GLY A 329 -6.49 -1.49 -1.07
C GLY A 329 -5.38 -1.98 -0.14
N ASP A 330 -4.23 -2.34 -0.72
CA ASP A 330 -3.21 -3.11 -0.02
C ASP A 330 -2.58 -2.37 1.16
N LYS A 331 -2.46 -1.05 1.08
CA LYS A 331 -1.85 -0.21 2.12
C LYS A 331 -2.54 -0.39 3.48
N ASP A 332 -3.87 -0.35 3.50
CA ASP A 332 -4.64 -0.51 4.73
C ASP A 332 -4.84 -1.97 5.13
N MET A 333 -4.86 -2.91 4.18
CA MET A 333 -5.03 -4.32 4.54
C MET A 333 -3.83 -4.89 5.30
N PHE A 334 -2.60 -4.41 5.05
CA PHE A 334 -1.45 -4.77 5.88
C PHE A 334 -1.65 -4.29 7.31
N ARG A 335 -1.95 -3.01 7.49
CA ARG A 335 -2.18 -2.38 8.79
C ARG A 335 -3.30 -3.07 9.57
N PHE A 336 -4.46 -3.26 8.95
CA PHE A 336 -5.61 -3.87 9.60
C PHE A 336 -5.46 -5.37 9.85
N ALA A 337 -4.63 -6.09 9.09
CA ALA A 337 -4.28 -7.46 9.45
C ALA A 337 -3.49 -7.54 10.76
N TRP A 338 -2.55 -6.61 11.00
CA TRP A 338 -1.82 -6.52 12.28
C TRP A 338 -2.74 -6.11 13.43
N HIS A 339 -3.65 -5.16 13.19
CA HIS A 339 -4.66 -4.78 14.17
C HIS A 339 -5.59 -5.94 14.53
N ALA A 340 -6.12 -6.65 13.53
CA ALA A 340 -6.98 -7.81 13.75
C ALA A 340 -6.29 -8.87 14.62
N LEU A 341 -5.01 -9.10 14.37
CA LEU A 341 -4.17 -10.07 15.07
C LEU A 341 -3.50 -9.51 16.33
N LYS A 342 -3.87 -8.30 16.79
CA LYS A 342 -3.39 -7.65 18.03
C LYS A 342 -1.88 -7.72 18.20
N THR A 343 -1.16 -7.42 17.11
CA THR A 343 0.29 -7.47 17.06
C THR A 343 0.83 -6.09 16.71
N ASP A 344 1.75 -5.59 17.53
CA ASP A 344 2.42 -4.31 17.26
C ASP A 344 3.40 -4.43 16.09
N TYR A 345 3.69 -3.30 15.45
CA TYR A 345 4.59 -3.20 14.31
C TYR A 345 5.51 -1.98 14.42
N GLY A 346 6.68 -2.09 13.81
CA GLY A 346 7.63 -0.98 13.76
C GLY A 346 7.18 0.10 12.80
N ARG A 347 7.53 1.34 13.11
CA ARG A 347 7.31 2.52 12.25
C ARG A 347 8.43 3.53 12.47
N PRO A 348 8.75 4.38 11.48
CA PRO A 348 9.63 5.51 11.72
C PRO A 348 9.08 6.44 12.79
N LYS A 349 9.98 7.07 13.54
CA LYS A 349 9.62 8.10 14.51
C LYS A 349 8.98 9.32 13.84
N LYS A 350 9.45 9.66 12.64
CA LYS A 350 8.98 10.80 11.85
C LYS A 350 7.87 10.43 10.87
N TRP A 351 6.85 11.28 10.81
CA TRP A 351 5.88 11.34 9.74
C TRP A 351 6.55 11.82 8.45
N LEU A 352 5.89 11.59 7.30
CA LEU A 352 6.46 11.90 6.00
C LEU A 352 6.56 13.41 5.74
N THR A 353 7.47 13.79 4.84
CA THR A 353 7.59 15.14 4.30
C THR A 353 7.01 15.17 2.88
N SER A 354 6.09 16.11 2.58
CA SER A 354 5.62 16.34 1.21
C SER A 354 6.72 17.07 0.44
N VAL A 355 7.08 16.59 -0.75
CA VAL A 355 8.06 17.19 -1.65
C VAL A 355 7.38 17.55 -2.96
N GLY A 356 7.69 18.74 -3.49
CA GLY A 356 6.92 19.34 -4.55
C GLY A 356 7.59 20.50 -5.29
N THR A 357 6.77 21.13 -6.12
CA THR A 357 7.06 22.41 -6.77
C THR A 357 6.35 23.55 -6.03
N LEU A 358 6.82 24.78 -6.26
CA LEU A 358 6.13 26.01 -5.86
C LEU A 358 6.18 26.96 -7.07
N ASN A 359 5.01 27.35 -7.57
CA ASN A 359 4.84 28.17 -8.77
C ASN A 359 3.77 29.23 -8.50
N ASP A 360 4.14 30.51 -8.51
CA ASP A 360 3.26 31.65 -8.20
C ASP A 360 2.35 31.37 -6.99
N ASP A 361 2.98 30.99 -5.87
CA ASP A 361 2.37 30.62 -4.58
C ASP A 361 1.51 29.34 -4.57
N VAL A 362 1.40 28.63 -5.69
CA VAL A 362 0.77 27.31 -5.76
C VAL A 362 1.82 26.24 -5.45
N TYR A 363 1.71 25.61 -4.28
CA TYR A 363 2.52 24.46 -3.92
C TYR A 363 1.88 23.18 -4.50
N CYS A 364 2.68 22.34 -5.14
CA CYS A 364 2.22 21.04 -5.63
C CYS A 364 3.10 19.92 -5.09
N GLY A 365 2.67 19.31 -3.98
CA GLY A 365 3.33 18.12 -3.42
C GLY A 365 3.08 16.90 -4.30
N HIS A 366 4.13 16.39 -4.94
CA HIS A 366 4.03 15.26 -5.88
C HIS A 366 4.77 14.00 -5.42
N THR A 367 5.51 14.08 -4.32
CA THR A 367 6.36 13.01 -3.78
C THR A 367 6.34 13.00 -2.27
N PHE A 368 6.40 11.82 -1.66
CA PHE A 368 6.57 11.66 -0.22
C PHE A 368 8.04 11.32 0.07
N ALA A 369 8.72 12.21 0.79
CA ALA A 369 10.00 11.92 1.42
C ALA A 369 9.73 11.20 2.75
N GLN A 370 10.11 9.93 2.81
CA GLN A 370 9.83 9.04 3.94
C GLN A 370 11.12 8.66 4.66
N HIS A 371 11.05 8.58 6.00
CA HIS A 371 12.23 8.69 6.85
C HIS A 371 12.80 7.32 7.29
N HIS A 372 14.09 7.32 7.63
CA HIS A 372 14.77 6.23 8.29
C HIS A 372 14.08 5.91 9.62
N PRO A 373 13.95 4.61 10.01
CA PRO A 373 13.18 4.25 11.19
C PRO A 373 13.68 4.90 12.49
N ASP A 374 15.00 5.05 12.63
CA ASP A 374 15.63 5.45 13.89
C ASP A 374 16.03 6.93 14.01
N ASP A 375 16.41 7.59 12.91
CA ASP A 375 17.24 8.82 13.00
C ASP A 375 16.79 9.97 12.09
N GLY A 376 15.61 9.86 11.47
CA GLY A 376 14.96 10.97 10.78
C GLY A 376 15.56 11.38 9.43
N ARG A 377 16.67 10.76 8.98
CA ARG A 377 17.17 10.92 7.61
C ARG A 377 16.09 10.53 6.60
N VAL A 378 16.05 11.14 5.42
CA VAL A 378 15.17 10.64 4.34
C VAL A 378 15.75 9.33 3.83
N ALA A 379 14.93 8.28 3.84
CA ALA A 379 15.28 6.95 3.34
C ALA A 379 14.73 6.68 1.95
N PHE A 380 13.59 7.29 1.61
CA PHE A 380 12.83 7.01 0.39
C PHE A 380 12.21 8.28 -0.19
N MET A 381 12.17 8.35 -1.51
CA MET A 381 11.45 9.37 -2.29
C MET A 381 10.37 8.66 -3.11
N HIS A 382 9.16 8.60 -2.57
CA HIS A 382 8.04 7.88 -3.15
C HIS A 382 7.19 8.80 -4.04
N GLY A 383 7.26 8.60 -5.36
CA GLY A 383 6.66 9.45 -6.40
C GLY A 383 5.15 9.30 -6.58
N GLY A 384 4.37 9.28 -5.49
CA GLY A 384 2.94 8.97 -5.48
C GLY A 384 2.11 9.66 -6.58
N LEU A 385 2.18 10.99 -6.70
CA LEU A 385 1.44 11.78 -7.71
C LEU A 385 2.31 12.20 -8.91
N THR A 386 3.63 12.01 -8.81
CA THR A 386 4.59 12.32 -9.90
C THR A 386 4.26 11.55 -11.18
N LYS A 387 3.65 10.36 -11.06
CA LYS A 387 3.21 9.55 -12.22
C LYS A 387 1.98 10.09 -12.96
N GLN A 388 1.28 11.07 -12.42
CA GLN A 388 0.04 11.63 -12.99
C GLN A 388 0.22 13.03 -13.57
N VAL A 389 1.37 13.69 -13.31
CA VAL A 389 1.65 15.03 -13.82
C VAL A 389 1.73 15.03 -15.35
N SER A 390 1.24 16.09 -15.98
CA SER A 390 1.41 16.26 -17.42
C SER A 390 2.90 16.47 -17.76
N LEU A 391 3.33 15.93 -18.90
CA LEU A 391 4.72 16.06 -19.35
C LEU A 391 5.09 17.51 -19.65
N GLU A 392 4.10 18.32 -20.05
CA GLU A 392 4.25 19.77 -20.20
C GLU A 392 4.68 20.40 -18.87
N MET A 393 3.98 20.10 -17.77
CA MET A 393 4.31 20.68 -16.46
C MET A 393 5.66 20.22 -15.94
N MET A 394 5.97 18.94 -16.09
CA MET A 394 7.27 18.42 -15.68
C MET A 394 8.41 19.08 -16.47
N ARG A 395 8.24 19.23 -17.79
CA ARG A 395 9.21 19.92 -18.66
C ARG A 395 9.38 21.38 -18.28
N TRP A 396 8.27 22.11 -18.17
CA TRP A 396 8.30 23.53 -17.83
C TRP A 396 8.96 23.79 -16.48
N ASN A 397 8.66 22.99 -15.44
CA ASN A 397 9.33 23.14 -14.15
C ASN A 397 10.84 22.89 -14.27
N ARG A 398 11.25 21.85 -15.00
CA ARG A 398 12.66 21.54 -15.20
C ARG A 398 13.39 22.65 -15.98
N GLU A 399 12.81 23.12 -17.08
CA GLU A 399 13.47 24.05 -18.01
C GLU A 399 13.38 25.51 -17.55
N GLU A 400 12.19 25.96 -17.13
CA GLU A 400 11.94 27.37 -16.79
C GLU A 400 12.17 27.68 -15.31
N LYS A 401 11.98 26.68 -14.43
CA LYS A 401 12.22 26.83 -12.98
C LYS A 401 13.49 26.12 -12.50
N GLY A 402 14.22 25.48 -13.41
CA GLY A 402 15.52 24.85 -13.19
C GLY A 402 15.50 23.46 -12.56
N ALA A 403 14.35 22.99 -12.04
CA ALA A 403 14.22 21.70 -11.35
C ALA A 403 12.75 21.33 -11.10
N TYR A 404 12.45 20.04 -11.01
CA TYR A 404 11.12 19.57 -10.57
C TYR A 404 11.06 19.38 -9.05
N PHE A 405 12.07 18.75 -8.45
CA PHE A 405 12.15 18.55 -7.01
C PHE A 405 12.78 19.77 -6.33
N ARG A 406 11.98 20.75 -5.93
CA ARG A 406 12.50 22.06 -5.44
C ARG A 406 12.13 22.40 -4.01
N HIS A 407 10.92 22.04 -3.58
CA HIS A 407 10.34 22.52 -2.34
C HIS A 407 9.81 21.37 -1.50
N TYR A 408 9.58 21.62 -0.21
CA TYR A 408 8.93 20.67 0.67
C TYR A 408 7.99 21.37 1.65
N LYS A 409 7.02 20.61 2.15
CA LYS A 409 6.21 20.94 3.33
C LYS A 409 6.35 19.81 4.34
N ARG A 410 6.64 20.17 5.59
CA ARG A 410 6.80 19.25 6.72
C ARG A 410 5.94 19.71 7.89
N ALA A 411 5.23 18.77 8.51
CA ALA A 411 4.41 19.06 9.67
C ALA A 411 5.18 19.82 10.76
N PRO A 412 4.56 20.78 11.48
CA PRO A 412 5.21 21.50 12.57
C PRO A 412 5.74 20.58 13.67
N SER A 413 5.05 19.45 13.91
CA SER A 413 5.53 18.33 14.69
C SER A 413 5.39 17.06 13.86
N ASP A 414 6.51 16.57 13.32
CA ASP A 414 6.56 15.34 12.53
C ASP A 414 6.80 14.10 13.41
N GLU A 415 7.06 14.24 14.70
CA GLU A 415 7.24 13.11 15.64
C GLU A 415 6.06 12.90 16.60
N ASP A 416 5.19 13.89 16.76
CA ASP A 416 3.97 13.76 17.56
C ASP A 416 2.78 13.37 16.67
N PRO A 417 2.37 12.08 16.68
CA PRO A 417 1.27 11.64 15.86
C PRO A 417 -0.09 12.07 16.43
N MET A 418 -0.17 12.90 17.47
CA MET A 418 -1.43 13.52 17.91
C MET A 418 -1.73 14.83 17.19
N VAL A 419 -0.72 15.45 16.57
CA VAL A 419 -0.90 16.66 15.78
C VAL A 419 -1.54 16.29 14.44
N SER A 420 -2.67 16.91 14.13
CA SER A 420 -3.27 16.80 12.80
C SER A 420 -2.82 17.96 11.92
N VAL A 421 -2.66 17.67 10.62
CA VAL A 421 -2.29 18.63 9.60
C VAL A 421 -3.37 18.63 8.53
N HIS A 422 -3.75 19.83 8.08
CA HIS A 422 -4.70 19.99 6.99
C HIS A 422 -4.08 19.53 5.67
N VAL A 423 -4.42 18.31 5.27
CA VAL A 423 -3.96 17.71 4.02
C VAL A 423 -5.14 17.59 3.06
N ASP A 424 -4.94 18.03 1.82
CA ASP A 424 -5.90 17.86 0.73
C ASP A 424 -5.22 17.40 -0.55
N ILE A 425 -6.03 16.80 -1.44
CA ILE A 425 -5.66 16.64 -2.84
C ILE A 425 -6.30 17.78 -3.64
N ILE A 426 -5.45 18.67 -4.16
CA ILE A 426 -5.87 19.77 -5.03
C ILE A 426 -5.44 19.50 -6.47
N PHE A 427 -6.02 20.25 -7.41
CA PHE A 427 -5.65 20.19 -8.82
C PHE A 427 -4.94 21.49 -9.22
N ASP A 428 -3.66 21.40 -9.57
CA ASP A 428 -2.90 22.51 -10.14
C ASP A 428 -3.20 22.62 -11.64
N GLY A 429 -4.06 23.58 -11.99
CA GLY A 429 -4.40 23.93 -13.36
C GLY A 429 -3.33 24.76 -14.09
N ALA A 430 -2.20 25.05 -13.43
CA ALA A 430 -1.06 25.77 -13.98
C ALA A 430 -1.38 27.17 -14.54
N SER A 431 -2.23 27.94 -13.84
CA SER A 431 -2.64 29.30 -14.22
C SER A 431 -1.47 30.30 -14.36
N TYR A 432 -0.31 29.97 -13.79
CA TYR A 432 0.95 30.71 -13.93
C TYR A 432 1.62 30.52 -15.31
N LYS A 433 1.06 29.67 -16.18
CA LYS A 433 1.47 29.53 -17.57
C LYS A 433 0.40 30.16 -18.49
N ALA A 434 0.84 31.00 -19.42
CA ALA A 434 -0.07 31.79 -20.27
C ALA A 434 -0.88 30.97 -21.30
N SER A 435 -0.43 29.76 -21.62
CA SER A 435 -1.10 28.85 -22.56
C SER A 435 -0.78 27.40 -22.18
N HIS A 436 -1.55 26.43 -22.69
CA HIS A 436 -1.28 25.00 -22.49
C HIS A 436 -1.24 24.26 -23.84
N GLU A 437 -0.51 23.15 -23.90
CA GLU A 437 -0.59 22.26 -25.05
C GLU A 437 -2.00 21.64 -25.14
N GLU A 438 -2.42 21.26 -26.36
CA GLU A 438 -3.68 20.55 -26.54
C GLU A 438 -3.70 19.24 -25.74
N GLY A 439 -4.77 19.00 -24.97
CA GLY A 439 -4.90 17.82 -24.11
C GLY A 439 -4.23 17.94 -22.74
N PHE A 440 -3.82 19.16 -22.34
CA PHE A 440 -3.36 19.42 -20.97
C PHE A 440 -4.38 19.00 -19.92
N HIS A 441 -3.89 18.37 -18.87
CA HIS A 441 -4.66 18.05 -17.67
C HIS A 441 -3.95 18.59 -16.42
N ALA A 442 -4.75 19.04 -15.47
CA ALA A 442 -4.27 19.55 -14.19
C ALA A 442 -3.53 18.45 -13.41
N ALA A 443 -2.46 18.84 -12.71
CA ALA A 443 -1.72 17.93 -11.84
C ALA A 443 -2.47 17.73 -10.53
N MET A 444 -2.54 16.49 -10.04
CA MET A 444 -2.99 16.25 -8.66
C MET A 444 -1.83 16.51 -7.70
N CYS A 445 -2.11 17.23 -6.63
CA CYS A 445 -1.11 17.73 -5.70
C CYS A 445 -1.54 17.47 -4.26
N THR A 446 -0.63 16.94 -3.45
CA THR A 446 -0.80 16.87 -2.00
C THR A 446 -0.43 18.22 -1.38
N GLU A 447 -1.44 18.94 -0.95
CA GLU A 447 -1.31 20.23 -0.29
C GLU A 447 -1.34 20.07 1.23
N MET A 448 -0.45 20.77 1.92
CA MET A 448 -0.47 20.92 3.38
C MET A 448 -0.72 22.39 3.69
N LYS A 449 -1.99 22.80 3.76
CA LYS A 449 -2.41 24.22 3.67
C LYS A 449 -1.73 25.12 4.72
N ASP A 450 -1.71 24.66 5.97
CA ASP A 450 -1.22 25.44 7.10
C ASP A 450 0.28 25.25 7.37
N VAL A 451 1.00 24.64 6.43
CA VAL A 451 2.41 24.30 6.56
C VAL A 451 3.27 25.21 5.69
N LYS A 452 4.31 25.78 6.28
CA LYS A 452 5.28 26.62 5.58
C LYS A 452 6.08 25.79 4.58
N VAL A 453 6.32 26.35 3.41
CA VAL A 453 7.19 25.78 2.38
C VAL A 453 8.65 26.03 2.75
N GLY A 454 9.49 25.01 2.64
CA GLY A 454 10.95 25.11 2.69
C GLY A 454 11.60 24.68 1.37
N ARG A 455 12.91 24.90 1.22
CA ARG A 455 13.66 24.44 0.04
C ARG A 455 14.14 23.01 0.23
N LEU A 456 13.92 22.13 -0.75
CA LEU A 456 14.28 20.71 -0.64
C LEU A 456 15.76 20.50 -0.28
N ASP A 457 16.66 21.35 -0.81
CA ASP A 457 18.09 21.28 -0.53
C ASP A 457 18.45 21.41 0.96
N GLU A 458 17.59 22.00 1.79
CA GLU A 458 17.80 22.09 3.24
C GLU A 458 17.78 20.72 3.93
N ILE A 459 17.03 19.77 3.36
CA ILE A 459 16.81 18.44 3.95
C ILE A 459 17.37 17.32 3.09
N LEU A 460 17.59 17.57 1.80
CA LEU A 460 18.07 16.59 0.83
C LEU A 460 18.86 17.28 -0.30
N PRO A 461 20.07 17.80 -0.01
CA PRO A 461 20.86 18.56 -0.97
C PRO A 461 21.26 17.75 -2.19
N GLY A 462 21.10 18.34 -3.38
CA GLY A 462 21.57 17.75 -4.65
C GLY A 462 20.67 16.66 -5.22
N TRP A 463 19.51 16.41 -4.62
CA TRP A 463 18.58 15.36 -5.06
C TRP A 463 18.19 15.48 -6.54
N GLU A 464 17.85 16.68 -7.01
CA GLU A 464 17.44 16.93 -8.39
C GLU A 464 18.51 16.44 -9.40
N LYS A 465 19.77 16.81 -9.15
CA LYS A 465 20.88 16.39 -10.01
C LYS A 465 21.03 14.88 -10.02
N GLU A 466 20.92 14.23 -8.86
CA GLU A 466 20.97 12.77 -8.79
C GLU A 466 19.80 12.13 -9.52
N TYR A 467 18.59 12.66 -9.40
CA TYR A 467 17.40 12.17 -10.09
C TYR A 467 17.56 12.23 -11.61
N GLU A 468 18.14 13.32 -12.13
CA GLU A 468 18.44 13.48 -13.55
C GLU A 468 19.50 12.48 -14.03
N GLU A 469 20.62 12.33 -13.30
CA GLU A 469 21.69 11.37 -13.62
C GLU A 469 21.19 9.91 -13.68
N LEU A 470 20.15 9.58 -12.91
CA LEU A 470 19.52 8.26 -12.90
C LEU A 470 18.56 8.04 -14.09
N GLY A 471 18.32 9.08 -14.90
CA GLY A 471 17.34 9.08 -15.99
C GLY A 471 15.90 9.18 -15.48
N GLY A 472 15.68 9.92 -14.39
CA GLY A 472 14.34 10.11 -13.79
C GLY A 472 13.32 10.76 -14.74
N TYR A 473 13.79 11.60 -15.66
CA TYR A 473 12.98 12.29 -16.67
C TYR A 473 12.69 11.49 -17.95
N TRP A 474 12.79 10.16 -17.89
CA TRP A 474 12.54 9.27 -19.05
C TRP A 474 11.21 9.53 -19.77
N MET A 475 10.18 10.00 -19.06
CA MET A 475 8.89 10.36 -19.64
C MET A 475 8.99 11.51 -20.64
N LEU A 476 9.85 12.50 -20.36
CA LEU A 476 10.10 13.65 -21.25
C LEU A 476 10.82 13.19 -22.53
N GLU A 477 11.80 12.30 -22.40
CA GLU A 477 12.54 11.73 -23.54
C GLU A 477 11.62 10.95 -24.49
N GLN A 478 10.67 10.18 -23.94
CA GLN A 478 9.70 9.44 -24.74
C GLN A 478 8.69 10.37 -25.42
N GLY A 479 8.21 11.40 -24.72
CA GLY A 479 7.34 12.42 -25.30
C GLY A 479 7.98 13.10 -26.51
N ALA A 480 9.26 13.47 -26.40
CA ALA A 480 10.02 14.06 -27.50
C ALA A 480 10.13 13.11 -28.70
N ARG A 481 10.43 11.82 -28.47
CA ARG A 481 10.50 10.79 -29.55
C ARG A 481 9.15 10.58 -30.25
N LYS A 482 8.03 10.60 -29.52
CA LYS A 482 6.69 10.49 -30.11
C LYS A 482 6.37 11.71 -30.98
N LYS A 483 6.64 12.93 -30.52
CA LYS A 483 6.48 14.16 -31.32
C LYS A 483 7.36 14.14 -32.59
N ALA A 484 8.62 13.71 -32.47
CA ALA A 484 9.53 13.60 -33.62
C ALA A 484 9.07 12.59 -34.67
N LYS A 485 8.47 11.46 -34.26
CA LYS A 485 7.91 10.45 -35.19
C LYS A 485 6.57 10.86 -35.79
N GLY A 486 5.72 11.57 -35.05
CA GLY A 486 4.45 12.11 -35.55
C GLY A 486 4.62 13.31 -36.49
N GLY A 487 5.74 14.03 -36.40
CA GLY A 487 6.11 15.10 -37.34
C GLY A 487 6.77 14.63 -38.63
N GLN A 488 6.96 13.32 -38.82
CA GLN A 488 7.50 12.72 -40.06
C GLN A 488 6.42 12.14 -40.97
N SER A 489 5.14 12.33 -40.63
CA SER A 489 4.01 12.04 -41.52
C SER A 489 3.29 13.34 -41.86
N ASN A 490 3.85 14.08 -42.81
CA ASN A 490 3.13 15.00 -43.70
C ASN A 490 3.93 15.15 -45.00
#